data_AF-A0A1Z9C876-F1
#
_entry.id   AF-A0A1Z9C876-F1
#
_cell.length_a   1.000
_cell.length_b   1.000
_cell.length_c   1.000
_cell.angle_alpha   90.00
_cell.angle_beta   90.00
_cell.angle_gamma   90.00
#
_symmetry.space_group_name_H-M   'P 1'
#
loop_
_entity.id
_entity.type
_entity.pdbx_description
1 polymer ?
#
loop_
_entity_poly.entity_id
_entity_poly.type
_entity_poly.pdbx_seq_one_letter_code
_entity_poly.pdbx_strand_id
1 'polypeptide(L)'
;RTRFIYQATASQTSFSGSDANANSLSYSDGEYVDVYQNGVLLKPATDYTATSGTTVVLVTGASLNDVVEIIVYDAFTIANTYSKSESDTRYPFLGNDSIIRTNGNSITADITIPSGTNGLSAGPITVTNATITVNGVYTIV
;
A
#
# COMPACT_ATOMS: atom_id res chain seq x y z
N ARG A 1 6.46 -12.86 -5.31
CA ARG A 1 5.60 -13.63 -6.23
C ARG A 1 5.84 -15.10 -5.98
N THR A 2 4.79 -15.91 -6.08
CA THR A 2 4.83 -17.37 -5.91
C THR A 2 4.20 -18.03 -7.12
N ARG A 3 4.68 -19.21 -7.50
CA ARG A 3 4.19 -19.98 -8.65
C ARG A 3 3.66 -21.32 -8.19
N PHE A 4 2.50 -21.71 -8.70
CA PHE A 4 1.84 -22.98 -8.47
C PHE A 4 1.63 -23.69 -9.80
N ILE A 5 1.99 -24.97 -9.89
CA ILE A 5 1.90 -25.76 -11.11
C ILE A 5 0.99 -26.95 -10.90
N TYR A 6 -0.07 -27.04 -11.69
CA TYR A 6 -1.01 -28.15 -11.70
C TYR A 6 -0.95 -28.89 -13.02
N GLN A 7 -0.93 -30.23 -12.94
CA GLN A 7 -1.23 -31.07 -14.10
C GLN A 7 -2.73 -31.34 -14.12
N ALA A 8 -3.40 -30.87 -15.15
CA ALA A 8 -4.84 -31.02 -15.29
C ALA A 8 -5.24 -32.48 -15.55
N THR A 9 -6.33 -32.88 -14.91
CA THR A 9 -7.10 -34.06 -15.29
C THR A 9 -8.06 -33.72 -16.42
N ALA A 10 -8.63 -34.74 -17.08
CA ALA A 10 -9.52 -34.52 -18.22
C ALA A 10 -10.74 -33.65 -17.85
N SER A 11 -10.90 -32.53 -18.55
CA SER A 11 -12.00 -31.57 -18.37
C SER A 11 -12.02 -30.89 -17.00
N GLN A 12 -10.87 -30.78 -16.32
CA GLN A 12 -10.78 -30.12 -15.03
C GLN A 12 -10.93 -28.60 -15.18
N THR A 13 -11.85 -28.01 -14.41
CA THR A 13 -12.05 -26.55 -14.37
C THR A 13 -11.54 -25.91 -13.09
N SER A 14 -11.48 -26.65 -11.98
CA SER A 14 -11.14 -26.10 -10.67
C SER A 14 -9.73 -26.54 -10.23
N PHE A 15 -8.90 -25.57 -9.85
CA PHE A 15 -7.54 -25.75 -9.39
C PHE A 15 -7.38 -25.12 -8.00
N SER A 16 -7.07 -25.93 -7.00
CA SER A 16 -6.94 -25.53 -5.60
C SER A 16 -6.03 -26.49 -4.84
N GLY A 17 -5.72 -26.16 -3.58
CA GLY A 17 -4.92 -27.02 -2.71
C GLY A 17 -3.45 -27.08 -3.15
N SER A 18 -2.78 -28.19 -2.83
CA SER A 18 -1.36 -28.38 -3.12
C SER A 18 -1.10 -28.61 -4.60
N ASP A 19 -0.10 -27.91 -5.13
CA ASP A 19 0.40 -28.06 -6.50
C ASP A 19 1.37 -29.25 -6.62
N ALA A 20 1.93 -29.47 -7.82
CA ALA A 20 2.92 -30.53 -8.08
C ALA A 20 4.21 -30.41 -7.25
N ASN A 21 4.47 -29.25 -6.65
CA ASN A 21 5.63 -28.96 -5.80
C ASN A 21 5.28 -28.93 -4.31
N ALA A 22 4.08 -29.39 -3.93
CA ALA A 22 3.55 -29.35 -2.56
C ALA A 22 3.36 -27.95 -1.97
N ASN A 23 3.27 -26.90 -2.80
CA ASN A 23 2.86 -25.57 -2.37
C ASN A 23 1.33 -25.47 -2.43
N SER A 24 0.69 -25.05 -1.35
CA SER A 24 -0.76 -24.84 -1.32
C SER A 24 -1.14 -23.47 -1.88
N LEU A 25 -2.01 -23.44 -2.89
CA LEU A 25 -2.47 -22.20 -3.51
C LEU A 25 -3.12 -21.27 -2.48
N SER A 26 -2.59 -20.07 -2.41
CA SER A 26 -3.11 -18.96 -1.62
C SER A 26 -2.80 -17.65 -2.34
N TYR A 27 -3.79 -16.77 -2.42
CA TYR A 27 -3.67 -15.41 -2.96
C TYR A 27 -4.59 -14.46 -2.19
N SER A 28 -4.16 -13.21 -2.01
CA SER A 28 -4.93 -12.21 -1.26
C SER A 28 -6.01 -11.53 -2.10
N ASP A 29 -5.79 -11.41 -3.40
CA ASP A 29 -6.67 -10.75 -4.36
C ASP A 29 -6.48 -11.41 -5.73
N GLY A 30 -7.59 -11.61 -6.46
CA GLY A 30 -7.59 -12.17 -7.80
C GLY A 30 -6.96 -11.26 -8.86
N GLU A 31 -6.91 -9.94 -8.62
CA GLU A 31 -6.25 -8.98 -9.51
C GLU A 31 -4.72 -9.20 -9.57
N TYR A 32 -4.17 -9.86 -8.56
CA TYR A 32 -2.75 -10.22 -8.47
C TYR A 32 -2.50 -11.69 -8.85
N VAL A 33 -3.35 -12.28 -9.70
CA VAL A 33 -3.23 -13.67 -10.16
C VAL A 33 -3.21 -13.73 -11.68
N ASP A 34 -2.12 -14.22 -12.26
CA ASP A 34 -2.06 -14.63 -13.67
C ASP A 34 -2.21 -16.16 -13.77
N VAL A 35 -2.96 -16.62 -14.77
CA VAL A 35 -3.16 -18.04 -15.06
C VAL A 35 -2.73 -18.35 -16.48
N TYR A 36 -1.86 -19.34 -16.64
CA TYR A 36 -1.37 -19.81 -17.93
C TYR A 36 -1.79 -21.26 -18.15
N GLN A 37 -2.26 -21.60 -19.35
CA GLN A 37 -2.49 -22.97 -19.79
C GLN A 37 -1.49 -23.31 -20.89
N ASN A 38 -0.62 -24.30 -20.65
CA ASN A 38 0.47 -24.67 -21.56
C ASN A 38 1.34 -23.47 -22.01
N GLY A 39 1.53 -22.49 -21.12
CA GLY A 39 2.29 -21.26 -21.37
C GLY A 39 1.51 -20.11 -22.02
N VAL A 40 0.23 -20.30 -22.36
CA VAL A 40 -0.63 -19.23 -22.88
C VAL A 40 -1.34 -18.53 -21.74
N LEU A 41 -1.16 -17.21 -21.62
CA LEU A 41 -1.87 -16.38 -20.64
C LEU A 41 -3.37 -16.37 -20.94
N LEU A 42 -4.16 -16.72 -19.93
CA LEU A 42 -5.62 -16.65 -19.94
C LEU A 42 -6.10 -15.28 -19.50
N LYS A 43 -7.26 -14.83 -19.98
CA LYS A 43 -7.85 -13.54 -19.62
C LYS A 43 -8.68 -13.66 -18.34
N PRO A 44 -8.43 -12.83 -17.31
CA PRO A 44 -9.28 -12.79 -16.12
C PRO A 44 -10.73 -12.44 -16.48
N ALA A 45 -11.68 -13.01 -15.75
CA ALA A 45 -13.13 -12.92 -15.94
C ALA A 45 -13.70 -13.52 -17.25
N THR A 46 -12.89 -13.66 -18.30
CA THR A 46 -13.30 -14.28 -19.57
C THR A 46 -12.96 -15.76 -19.62
N ASP A 47 -11.73 -16.11 -19.24
CA ASP A 47 -11.19 -17.48 -19.33
C ASP A 47 -11.08 -18.14 -17.94
N TYR A 48 -10.99 -17.37 -16.86
CA TYR A 48 -10.98 -17.88 -15.48
C TYR A 48 -11.51 -16.88 -14.44
N THR A 49 -11.81 -17.38 -13.24
CA THR A 49 -12.16 -16.61 -12.04
C THR A 49 -11.27 -17.01 -10.85
N ALA A 50 -10.91 -16.03 -10.02
CA ALA A 50 -10.02 -16.20 -8.86
C ALA A 50 -10.48 -15.32 -7.68
N THR A 51 -11.61 -15.67 -7.05
CA THR A 51 -12.24 -14.83 -6.00
C THR A 51 -12.21 -15.45 -4.60
N SER A 52 -11.79 -16.71 -4.47
CA SER A 52 -11.85 -17.43 -3.18
C SER A 52 -10.60 -17.31 -2.32
N GLY A 53 -9.51 -16.75 -2.88
CA GLY A 53 -8.19 -16.72 -2.25
C GLY A 53 -7.43 -18.04 -2.30
N THR A 54 -8.06 -19.15 -2.71
CA THR A 54 -7.47 -20.51 -2.64
C THR A 54 -7.80 -21.40 -3.84
N THR A 55 -8.63 -20.92 -4.77
CA THR A 55 -9.10 -21.68 -5.94
C THR A 55 -9.11 -20.78 -7.18
N VAL A 56 -8.64 -21.30 -8.30
CA VAL A 56 -8.85 -20.72 -9.64
C VAL A 56 -9.81 -21.63 -10.40
N VAL A 57 -10.84 -21.05 -11.03
CA VAL A 57 -11.81 -21.79 -11.84
C VAL A 57 -11.76 -21.32 -13.28
N LEU A 58 -11.35 -22.20 -14.20
CA LEU A 58 -11.38 -21.99 -15.65
C LEU A 58 -12.83 -22.06 -16.17
N VAL A 59 -13.15 -21.24 -17.16
CA VAL A 59 -14.44 -21.27 -17.86
C VAL A 59 -14.55 -22.49 -18.78
N THR A 60 -13.45 -22.85 -19.46
CA THR A 60 -13.34 -24.08 -20.26
C THR A 60 -12.46 -25.08 -19.54
N GLY A 61 -12.89 -26.34 -19.46
CA GLY A 61 -12.11 -27.40 -18.81
C GLY A 61 -10.79 -27.65 -19.55
N ALA A 62 -9.70 -27.72 -18.78
CA ALA A 62 -8.39 -28.10 -19.30
C ALA A 62 -8.39 -29.59 -19.71
N SER A 63 -7.61 -29.92 -20.74
CA SER A 63 -7.46 -31.30 -21.20
C SER A 63 -6.55 -32.10 -20.28
N LEU A 64 -6.63 -33.43 -20.36
CA LEU A 64 -5.71 -34.30 -19.65
C LEU A 64 -4.25 -33.95 -19.99
N ASN A 65 -3.43 -33.80 -18.97
CA ASN A 65 -2.01 -33.43 -19.03
C ASN A 65 -1.70 -31.98 -19.40
N ASP A 66 -2.71 -31.12 -19.62
CA ASP A 66 -2.45 -29.68 -19.71
C ASP A 66 -1.77 -29.19 -18.43
N VAL A 67 -0.83 -28.27 -18.59
CA VAL A 67 -0.16 -27.62 -17.47
C VAL A 67 -0.86 -26.30 -17.20
N VAL A 68 -1.42 -26.17 -16.00
CA VAL A 68 -1.97 -24.91 -15.50
C VAL A 68 -0.97 -24.31 -14.52
N GLU A 69 -0.36 -23.19 -14.92
CA GLU A 69 0.54 -22.41 -14.08
C GLU A 69 -0.20 -21.19 -13.54
N ILE A 70 -0.25 -21.07 -12.22
CA ILE A 70 -0.86 -19.93 -11.52
C ILE A 70 0.26 -19.13 -10.86
N ILE A 71 0.40 -17.86 -11.24
CA ILE A 71 1.37 -16.94 -10.66
C ILE A 71 0.62 -15.96 -9.76
N VAL A 72 0.98 -15.94 -8.49
CA VAL A 72 0.44 -15.01 -7.49
C VAL A 72 1.47 -13.93 -7.20
N TYR A 73 1.10 -12.67 -7.36
CA TYR A 73 1.92 -11.52 -7.02
C TYR A 73 1.67 -11.09 -5.58
N ASP A 74 2.74 -10.71 -4.89
CA ASP A 74 2.63 -10.16 -3.54
C ASP A 74 2.27 -8.69 -3.66
N ALA A 75 1.28 -8.24 -2.88
CA ALA A 75 1.08 -6.81 -2.66
C ALA A 75 2.30 -6.27 -1.89
N PHE A 76 3.14 -5.49 -2.56
CA PHE A 76 4.28 -4.84 -1.91
C PHE A 76 3.76 -3.77 -0.96
N THR A 77 3.90 -4.00 0.34
CA THR A 77 3.62 -3.00 1.37
C THR A 77 4.92 -2.54 1.99
N ILE A 78 5.16 -1.22 2.01
CA ILE A 78 6.32 -0.66 2.71
C ILE A 78 5.92 -0.44 4.16
N ALA A 79 6.36 -1.35 5.03
CA ALA A 79 6.16 -1.22 6.46
C ALA A 79 6.81 0.08 6.99
N ASN A 80 6.25 0.63 8.08
CA ASN A 80 6.77 1.83 8.76
C ASN A 80 6.84 3.09 7.89
N THR A 81 5.94 3.23 6.92
CA THR A 81 5.75 4.50 6.19
C THR A 81 4.57 5.28 6.76
N TYR A 82 4.61 6.59 6.57
CA TYR A 82 3.48 7.47 6.84
C TYR A 82 2.98 8.00 5.51
N SER A 83 1.66 8.10 5.35
CA SER A 83 1.09 8.94 4.32
C SER A 83 1.51 10.40 4.53
N LYS A 84 1.31 11.23 3.51
CA LYS A 84 1.53 12.67 3.65
C LYS A 84 0.72 13.24 4.83
N SER A 85 -0.56 12.90 4.92
CA SER A 85 -1.44 13.38 6.00
C SER A 85 -0.96 12.96 7.40
N GLU A 86 -0.56 11.70 7.56
CA GLU A 86 -0.03 11.19 8.83
C GLU A 86 1.31 11.85 9.20
N SER A 87 2.16 12.11 8.21
CA SER A 87 3.42 12.84 8.40
C SER A 87 3.16 14.29 8.80
N ASP A 88 2.27 14.97 8.09
CA ASP A 88 1.86 16.36 8.34
C ASP A 88 1.23 16.52 9.75
N THR A 89 0.52 15.48 10.24
CA THR A 89 -0.06 15.45 11.58
C THR A 89 0.97 15.17 12.68
N ARG A 90 1.84 14.18 12.45
CA ARG A 90 2.85 13.74 13.43
C ARG A 90 3.96 14.76 13.62
N TYR A 91 4.34 15.41 12.53
CA TYR A 91 5.35 16.44 12.48
C TYR A 91 4.64 17.71 12.00
N PRO A 92 4.00 18.50 12.89
CA PRO A 92 3.34 19.72 12.47
C PRO A 92 4.38 20.70 11.90
N PHE A 93 4.57 20.69 10.59
CA PHE A 93 5.42 21.61 9.86
C PHE A 93 4.56 22.64 9.13
N LEU A 94 4.88 23.92 9.32
CA LEU A 94 4.33 24.99 8.48
C LEU A 94 5.08 25.01 7.15
N GLY A 95 4.79 24.01 6.30
CA GLY A 95 5.39 23.83 4.98
C GLY A 95 6.68 23.00 4.96
N ASN A 96 7.11 22.68 3.74
CA ASN A 96 7.75 21.44 3.28
C ASN A 96 9.17 21.09 3.82
N ASP A 97 9.73 21.85 4.77
CA ASP A 97 11.12 21.75 5.27
C ASP A 97 11.30 22.43 6.65
N SER A 98 10.71 21.93 7.75
CA SER A 98 10.90 22.59 9.07
C SER A 98 11.05 21.63 10.24
N ILE A 99 12.08 21.88 11.06
CA ILE A 99 12.19 21.43 12.47
C ILE A 99 12.29 22.67 13.41
N ILE A 100 11.71 23.80 13.00
CA ILE A 100 12.00 25.22 13.35
C ILE A 100 12.85 25.84 12.23
N ARG A 101 12.32 26.87 11.54
CA ARG A 101 12.99 27.48 10.38
C ARG A 101 13.81 28.70 10.78
N THR A 102 15.03 28.74 10.27
CA THR A 102 15.92 29.92 10.21
C THR A 102 15.66 30.81 8.97
N ASN A 103 14.50 30.74 8.30
CA ASN A 103 14.20 31.60 7.14
C ASN A 103 12.71 31.95 6.95
N GLY A 104 11.93 32.01 8.03
CA GLY A 104 10.54 32.44 7.97
C GLY A 104 10.31 33.62 8.91
N ASN A 105 10.61 34.84 8.48
CA ASN A 105 10.30 36.05 9.26
C ASN A 105 8.80 36.36 9.28
N SER A 106 7.92 35.46 8.84
CA SER A 106 6.48 35.72 8.75
C SER A 106 5.63 34.51 9.14
N ILE A 107 4.61 34.76 9.95
CA ILE A 107 3.53 33.85 10.33
C ILE A 107 2.26 34.35 9.63
N THR A 108 1.76 33.57 8.68
CA THR A 108 0.61 33.93 7.82
C THR A 108 -0.60 33.00 8.00
N ALA A 109 -0.53 32.08 8.97
CA ALA A 109 -1.60 31.17 9.33
C ALA A 109 -1.63 31.01 10.85
N ASP A 110 -2.79 30.64 11.40
CA ASP A 110 -2.95 30.45 12.84
C ASP A 110 -2.05 29.30 13.34
N ILE A 111 -1.41 29.53 14.48
CA ILE A 111 -0.53 28.57 15.15
C ILE A 111 -1.04 28.38 16.58
N THR A 112 -1.12 27.12 17.01
CA THR A 112 -1.29 26.77 18.42
C THR A 112 -0.02 26.09 18.92
N ILE A 113 0.51 26.54 20.05
CA ILE A 113 1.57 25.85 20.81
C ILE A 113 0.88 25.09 21.95
N PRO A 114 0.72 23.76 21.86
CA PRO A 114 0.03 22.97 22.88
C PRO A 114 0.75 22.97 24.23
N SER A 115 0.00 22.65 25.29
CA SER A 115 0.61 22.41 26.60
C SER A 115 1.62 21.24 26.53
N GLY A 116 2.72 21.36 27.28
CA GLY A 116 3.80 20.36 27.25
C GLY A 116 4.73 20.43 26.03
N THR A 117 4.55 21.42 25.15
CA THR A 117 5.44 21.67 24.00
C THR A 117 6.09 23.04 24.08
N ASN A 118 7.25 23.19 23.42
CA ASN A 118 7.98 24.44 23.32
C ASN A 118 8.04 24.89 21.85
N GLY A 119 7.70 26.16 21.60
CA GLY A 119 8.04 26.85 20.37
C GLY A 119 9.29 27.70 20.56
N LEU A 120 10.16 27.73 19.56
CA LEU A 120 11.31 28.66 19.50
C LEU A 120 11.33 29.39 18.17
N SER A 121 11.61 30.68 18.23
CA SER A 121 11.83 31.54 17.08
C SER A 121 13.04 32.43 17.34
N ALA A 122 13.81 32.72 16.29
CA ALA A 122 15.02 33.51 16.37
C ALA A 122 14.99 34.62 15.29
N GLY A 123 15.23 35.86 15.71
CA GLY A 123 15.20 37.03 14.83
C GLY A 123 13.79 37.64 14.63
N PRO A 124 13.65 38.66 13.74
CA PRO A 124 12.38 39.35 13.54
C PRO A 124 11.27 38.44 13.02
N ILE A 125 10.09 38.53 13.63
CA ILE A 125 8.90 37.77 13.27
C ILE A 125 7.77 38.74 12.99
N THR A 126 7.17 38.63 11.80
CA THR A 126 5.99 39.39 11.38
C THR A 126 4.78 38.47 11.44
N VAL A 127 3.72 38.86 12.15
CA VAL A 127 2.45 38.13 12.13
C VAL A 127 1.50 38.87 11.20
N THR A 128 0.96 38.20 10.17
CA THR A 128 0.09 38.82 9.16
C THR A 128 -1.17 37.99 9.00
N ASN A 129 -2.33 38.58 9.31
CA ASN A 129 -3.64 37.92 9.22
C ASN A 129 -3.66 36.54 9.91
N ALA A 130 -2.99 36.42 11.05
CA ALA A 130 -2.79 35.17 11.78
C ALA A 130 -2.82 35.41 13.30
N THR A 131 -3.18 34.36 14.03
CA THR A 131 -3.24 34.31 15.49
C THR A 131 -2.24 33.29 16.03
N ILE A 132 -1.48 33.67 17.05
CA ILE A 132 -0.65 32.72 17.82
C ILE A 132 -1.34 32.46 19.16
N THR A 133 -1.78 31.23 19.37
CA THR A 133 -2.35 30.78 20.66
C THR A 133 -1.29 30.00 21.43
N VAL A 134 -0.95 30.46 22.64
CA VAL A 134 0.11 29.86 23.46
C VAL A 134 -0.48 29.22 24.72
N ASN A 135 -0.54 27.89 24.73
CA ASN A 135 -0.93 27.08 25.91
C ASN A 135 0.29 26.39 26.56
N GLY A 136 1.43 26.35 25.87
CA GLY A 136 2.72 25.87 26.35
C GLY A 136 3.71 27.01 26.59
N VAL A 137 4.98 26.82 26.20
CA VAL A 137 6.02 27.86 26.28
C VAL A 137 6.39 28.34 24.89
N TYR A 138 6.50 29.65 24.71
CA TYR A 138 7.03 30.26 23.50
C TYR A 138 8.19 31.19 23.85
N THR A 139 9.38 30.85 23.37
CA THR A 139 10.60 31.64 23.59
C THR A 139 11.01 32.33 22.30
N ILE A 140 11.19 33.65 22.39
CA ILE A 140 11.70 34.49 21.30
C ILE A 140 13.11 34.94 21.70
N VAL A 141 14.10 34.65 20.86
CA VAL A 141 15.52 35.03 21.07
C VAL A 141 16.05 35.97 19.99
#